data_AF-A0A1Y2HS34-F1
#
_entry.id   AF-A0A1Y2HS34-F1
#
_cell.length_a   1.000
_cell.length_b   1.000
_cell.length_c   1.000
_cell.angle_alpha   90.00
_cell.angle_beta   90.00
_cell.angle_gamma   90.00
#
_symmetry.space_group_name_H-M   'P 1'
#
loop_
_entity.id
_entity.type
_entity.pdbx_description
1 polymer ?
#
loop_
_entity_poly.entity_id
_entity_poly.type
_entity_poly.pdbx_seq_one_letter_code
_entity_poly.pdbx_strand_id
1 'polypeptide(L)'
;MSSILVALMQYEPATIEWLYKTLNMPRPSRSYSLPGIAALEDLDLTVSRTWAIRTQHVTVFASWILCATIPTHRLTRTLVLSTIIAISAMYVWVVPSFFLTVGTSYTDLTCVCDAVSVPDGAGGQTIAAGPPFDWSTIAGVAAMFQSAGLSQMAGAWIHYLAFDLFVGWTIARDAAAVGISKFFVAPCLLFTFALGPTGALMYLGLKGVLGRSGVRGQLI
;
A
#
# COMPACT_ATOMS: atom_id res chain seq x y z
N MET A 1 11.43 24.55 6.13
CA MET A 1 12.28 24.34 7.32
C MET A 1 12.46 22.84 7.60
N SER A 2 12.21 21.92 6.66
CA SER A 2 13.00 21.53 5.48
C SER A 2 14.27 20.77 5.83
N SER A 3 14.19 19.44 5.64
CA SER A 3 15.17 18.34 5.47
C SER A 3 16.68 18.60 5.54
N ILE A 4 17.14 19.80 5.29
CA ILE A 4 18.53 20.26 5.45
C ILE A 4 18.96 20.19 6.92
N LEU A 5 18.13 20.59 7.88
CA LEU A 5 18.50 20.51 9.30
C LEU A 5 18.65 19.06 9.78
N VAL A 6 17.85 18.13 9.24
CA VAL A 6 17.94 16.71 9.56
C VAL A 6 19.17 16.07 8.89
N ALA A 7 19.47 16.45 7.65
CA ALA A 7 20.69 16.03 6.95
C ALA A 7 21.97 16.56 7.61
N LEU A 8 21.93 17.76 8.19
CA LEU A 8 23.05 18.36 8.92
C LEU A 8 23.30 17.69 10.28
N MET A 9 22.30 17.03 10.88
CA MET A 9 22.49 16.26 12.12
C MET A 9 23.13 14.88 11.92
N GLN A 10 23.34 14.44 10.66
CA GLN A 10 24.06 13.21 10.35
C GLN A 10 25.58 13.40 10.17
N TYR A 11 26.09 14.63 10.25
CA TYR A 11 27.51 14.94 10.04
C TYR A 11 28.28 15.11 11.36
N GLU A 12 29.57 14.79 11.37
CA GLU A 12 30.46 14.94 12.53
C GLU A 12 30.44 16.38 13.09
N PRO A 13 30.55 16.55 14.42
CA PRO A 13 30.47 17.86 15.08
C PRO A 13 31.48 18.89 14.55
N ALA A 14 32.62 18.43 14.01
CA ALA A 14 33.64 19.28 13.39
C ALA A 14 33.14 19.99 12.11
N THR A 15 32.28 19.32 11.33
CA THR A 15 31.75 19.87 10.06
C THR A 15 30.70 20.93 10.31
N ILE A 16 29.92 20.75 11.37
CA ILE A 16 28.94 21.74 11.85
C ILE A 16 29.67 23.00 12.33
N GLU A 17 30.77 22.86 13.07
CA GLU A 17 31.56 24.00 13.52
C GLU A 17 32.21 24.78 12.37
N TRP A 18 32.71 24.07 11.34
CA TRP A 18 33.25 24.70 10.13
C TRP A 18 32.19 25.54 9.39
N LEU A 19 30.96 25.02 9.26
CA LEU A 19 29.85 25.72 8.61
C LEU A 19 29.46 27.02 9.34
N TYR A 20 29.36 26.99 10.68
CA TYR A 20 29.04 28.18 11.47
C TYR A 20 30.11 29.27 11.33
N LYS A 21 31.39 28.89 11.35
CA LYS A 21 32.51 29.84 11.18
C LYS A 21 32.57 30.41 9.76
N THR A 22 32.38 29.56 8.75
CA THR A 22 32.54 29.97 7.34
C THR A 22 31.38 30.83 6.84
N LEU A 23 30.16 30.57 7.32
CA LEU A 23 28.95 31.28 6.88
C LEU A 23 28.50 32.37 7.86
N ASN A 24 29.29 32.65 8.90
CA ASN A 24 29.06 33.68 9.92
C ASN A 24 27.64 33.64 10.53
N MET A 25 27.11 32.44 10.75
CA MET A 25 25.75 32.25 11.26
C MET A 25 25.74 32.34 12.81
N PRO A 26 24.76 33.04 13.43
CA PRO A 26 24.64 33.07 14.89
C PRO A 26 24.39 31.67 15.46
N ARG A 27 25.12 31.29 16.52
CA ARG A 27 24.85 30.03 17.24
C ARG A 27 23.43 30.10 17.83
N PRO A 28 22.58 29.08 17.65
CA PRO A 28 21.26 29.07 18.26
C PRO A 28 21.40 29.01 19.79
N SER A 29 20.82 30.00 20.48
CA SER A 29 20.89 30.19 21.94
C SER A 29 19.92 29.30 22.74
N ARG A 30 19.12 28.47 22.06
CA ARG A 30 18.19 27.53 22.70
C ARG A 30 18.83 26.15 22.79
N SER A 31 19.11 25.72 24.02
CA SER A 31 19.28 24.30 24.37
C SER A 31 17.96 23.59 24.07
N TYR A 32 17.80 23.11 22.85
CA TYR A 32 16.74 22.16 22.52
C TYR A 32 17.05 20.87 23.28
N SER A 33 16.19 20.50 24.22
CA SER A 33 16.17 19.16 24.78
C SER A 33 16.06 18.18 23.62
N LEU A 34 17.10 17.37 23.42
CA LEU A 34 17.10 16.30 22.43
C LEU A 34 15.83 15.46 22.67
N PRO A 35 15.02 15.19 21.64
CA PRO A 35 13.96 14.19 21.77
C PRO A 35 14.61 12.91 22.33
N GLY A 36 14.03 12.33 23.37
CA GLY A 36 14.53 11.06 23.90
C GLY A 36 14.61 10.02 22.78
N ILE A 37 15.46 8.99 22.93
CA ILE A 37 15.72 7.97 21.89
C ILE A 37 14.41 7.40 21.30
N ALA A 38 13.38 7.20 22.14
CA ALA A 38 12.03 6.78 21.71
C ALA A 38 11.38 7.75 20.70
N ALA A 39 11.54 9.06 20.87
CA ALA A 39 11.01 10.05 19.94
C ALA A 39 11.80 10.13 18.63
N LEU A 40 13.07 9.72 18.62
CA LEU A 40 13.87 9.56 17.39
C LEU A 40 13.49 8.27 16.66
N GLU A 41 13.22 7.19 17.39
CA GLU A 41 12.73 5.92 16.85
C GLU A 41 11.32 6.06 16.27
N ASP A 42 10.42 6.78 16.94
CA ASP A 42 9.09 7.13 16.42
C ASP A 42 9.16 8.01 15.16
N LEU A 43 10.13 8.93 15.10
CA LEU A 43 10.33 9.78 13.92
C LEU A 43 10.88 8.97 12.73
N ASP A 44 11.82 8.06 12.99
CA ASP A 44 12.37 7.19 11.95
C ASP A 44 11.34 6.17 11.46
N LEU A 45 10.49 5.66 12.36
CA LEU A 45 9.35 4.80 12.00
C LEU A 45 8.28 5.55 11.21
N THR A 46 7.99 6.81 11.51
CA THR A 46 7.01 7.61 10.74
C THR A 46 7.54 8.09 9.39
N VAL A 47 8.79 8.56 9.34
CA VAL A 47 9.49 8.87 8.07
C VAL A 47 9.58 7.60 7.23
N SER A 48 9.88 6.46 7.86
CA SER A 48 10.00 5.19 7.14
C SER A 48 8.68 4.72 6.52
N ARG A 49 7.60 4.79 7.30
CA ARG A 49 6.24 4.44 6.87
C ARG A 49 5.73 5.37 5.74
N THR A 50 6.08 6.65 5.76
CA THR A 50 5.61 7.59 4.72
C THR A 50 6.40 7.55 3.42
N TRP A 51 7.67 7.13 3.43
CA TRP A 51 8.41 6.94 2.17
C TRP A 51 7.91 5.70 1.41
N ALA A 52 7.64 4.60 2.12
CA ALA A 52 7.18 3.37 1.49
C ALA A 52 5.88 3.58 0.71
N ILE A 53 4.94 4.32 1.30
CA ILE A 53 3.69 4.70 0.64
C ILE A 53 3.98 5.61 -0.56
N ARG A 54 4.80 6.66 -0.42
CA ARG A 54 5.05 7.62 -1.51
C ARG A 54 5.78 7.00 -2.71
N THR A 55 6.78 6.16 -2.50
CA THR A 55 7.57 5.55 -3.59
C THR A 55 6.74 4.58 -4.42
N GLN A 56 5.81 3.86 -3.78
CA GLN A 56 4.90 2.93 -4.46
C GLN A 56 3.96 3.62 -5.43
N HIS A 57 3.43 4.78 -5.07
CA HIS A 57 2.55 5.52 -5.98
C HIS A 57 3.32 5.90 -7.25
N VAL A 58 4.56 6.38 -7.13
CA VAL A 58 5.37 6.79 -8.29
C VAL A 58 5.67 5.59 -9.21
N THR A 59 6.06 4.45 -8.66
CA THR A 59 6.39 3.25 -9.47
C THR A 59 5.15 2.63 -10.11
N VAL A 60 4.02 2.61 -9.40
CA VAL A 60 2.74 2.13 -9.93
C VAL A 60 2.25 3.05 -11.05
N PHE A 61 2.21 4.37 -10.83
CA PHE A 61 1.75 5.32 -11.86
C PHE A 61 2.66 5.30 -13.10
N ALA A 62 3.97 5.23 -12.93
CA ALA A 62 4.90 5.10 -14.07
C ALA A 62 4.64 3.81 -14.86
N SER A 63 4.48 2.68 -14.16
CA SER A 63 4.13 1.39 -14.77
C SER A 63 2.78 1.44 -15.48
N TRP A 64 1.80 2.14 -14.89
CA TRP A 64 0.46 2.31 -15.45
C TRP A 64 0.46 3.11 -16.76
N ILE A 65 1.18 4.23 -16.78
CA ILE A 65 1.30 5.08 -17.98
C ILE A 65 2.00 4.32 -19.11
N LEU A 66 3.08 3.59 -18.79
CA LEU A 66 3.78 2.75 -19.77
C LEU A 66 2.88 1.64 -20.31
N CYS A 67 2.07 1.02 -19.45
CA CYS A 67 1.10 0.01 -19.83
C CYS A 67 0.05 0.56 -20.81
N ALA A 68 -0.48 1.77 -20.55
CA ALA A 68 -1.47 2.40 -21.42
C ALA A 68 -0.91 2.88 -22.77
N THR A 69 0.36 3.29 -22.81
CA THR A 69 0.96 3.91 -23.99
C THR A 69 1.65 2.89 -24.91
N ILE A 70 2.49 2.02 -24.33
CA ILE A 70 3.37 1.10 -25.06
C ILE A 70 3.40 -0.28 -24.36
N PRO A 71 2.30 -1.06 -24.41
CA PRO A 71 2.15 -2.30 -23.64
C PRO A 71 3.09 -3.44 -24.08
N THR A 72 3.59 -3.41 -25.31
CA THR A 72 4.43 -4.48 -25.89
C THR A 72 5.93 -4.27 -25.70
N HIS A 73 6.34 -3.09 -25.22
CA HIS A 73 7.76 -2.77 -25.08
C HIS A 73 8.43 -3.53 -23.94
N ARG A 74 9.71 -3.90 -24.13
CA ARG A 74 10.47 -4.70 -23.13
C ARG A 74 10.60 -3.98 -21.80
N LEU A 75 10.83 -2.66 -21.83
CA LEU A 75 10.94 -1.83 -20.63
C LEU A 75 9.62 -1.80 -19.84
N THR A 76 8.47 -1.67 -20.53
CA THR A 76 7.14 -1.73 -19.91
C THR A 76 6.96 -3.04 -19.16
N ARG A 77 7.28 -4.17 -19.81
CA ARG A 77 7.22 -5.49 -19.18
C ARG A 77 8.12 -5.57 -17.95
N THR A 78 9.38 -5.16 -18.06
CA THR A 78 10.32 -5.23 -16.93
C THR A 78 9.87 -4.37 -15.76
N LEU A 79 9.46 -3.12 -16.00
CA LEU A 79 9.03 -2.19 -14.94
C LEU A 79 7.73 -2.60 -14.28
N VAL A 80 6.74 -3.05 -15.07
CA VAL A 80 5.47 -3.53 -14.51
C VAL A 80 5.71 -4.76 -13.64
N LEU A 81 6.45 -5.75 -14.16
CA LEU A 81 6.74 -6.98 -13.41
C LEU A 81 7.60 -6.73 -12.18
N SER A 82 8.63 -5.87 -12.28
CA SER A 82 9.45 -5.53 -11.11
C SER A 82 8.64 -4.80 -10.05
N THR A 83 7.72 -3.90 -10.46
CA THR A 83 6.80 -3.21 -9.54
C THR A 83 5.85 -4.19 -8.86
N ILE A 84 5.23 -5.11 -9.60
CA ILE A 84 4.34 -6.14 -9.05
C ILE A 84 5.09 -7.05 -8.07
N ILE A 85 6.31 -7.48 -8.42
CA ILE A 85 7.15 -8.34 -7.56
C ILE A 85 7.54 -7.60 -6.29
N ALA A 86 8.01 -6.35 -6.39
CA ALA A 86 8.41 -5.55 -5.23
C ALA A 86 7.22 -5.32 -4.28
N ILE A 87 6.04 -5.02 -4.83
CA ILE A 87 4.83 -4.85 -4.03
C ILE A 87 4.39 -6.19 -3.40
N SER A 88 4.38 -7.27 -4.18
CA SER A 88 4.02 -8.61 -3.69
C SER A 88 4.96 -9.09 -2.58
N ALA A 89 6.26 -8.84 -2.70
CA ALA A 89 7.23 -9.17 -1.67
C ALA A 89 6.96 -8.42 -0.36
N MET A 90 6.60 -7.13 -0.45
CA MET A 90 6.18 -6.35 0.72
C MET A 90 4.88 -6.90 1.33
N TYR A 91 3.91 -7.28 0.48
CA TYR A 91 2.64 -7.86 0.90
C TYR A 91 2.81 -9.18 1.67
N VAL A 92 3.70 -10.06 1.21
CA VAL A 92 4.05 -11.34 1.87
C VAL A 92 4.56 -11.11 3.30
N TRP A 93 5.12 -9.95 3.61
CA TRP A 93 5.57 -9.63 4.97
C TRP A 93 4.46 -9.04 5.84
N VAL A 94 3.65 -8.13 5.28
CA VAL A 94 2.60 -7.42 6.03
C VAL A 94 1.40 -8.31 6.37
N VAL A 95 1.06 -9.25 5.49
CA VAL A 95 -0.16 -10.05 5.60
C VAL A 95 -0.09 -11.11 6.69
N PRO A 96 1.00 -11.88 6.83
CA PRO A 96 1.19 -12.71 8.01
C PRO A 96 1.12 -11.88 9.28
N SER A 97 1.70 -10.67 9.32
CA SER A 97 1.57 -9.78 10.48
C SER A 97 0.11 -9.35 10.72
N PHE A 98 -0.69 -9.12 9.69
CA PHE A 98 -2.13 -8.86 9.84
C PHE A 98 -2.81 -10.04 10.55
N PHE A 99 -2.70 -11.24 10.00
CA PHE A 99 -3.37 -12.43 10.54
C PHE A 99 -2.80 -12.89 11.88
N LEU A 100 -1.50 -12.67 12.12
CA LEU A 100 -0.85 -13.00 13.38
C LEU A 100 -1.18 -11.96 14.46
N THR A 101 -1.11 -10.66 14.21
CA THR A 101 -1.45 -9.64 15.23
C THR A 101 -2.94 -9.61 15.54
N VAL A 102 -3.78 -9.74 14.52
CA VAL A 102 -5.23 -9.94 14.70
C VAL A 102 -5.40 -11.27 15.44
N GLY A 103 -4.89 -12.39 14.93
CA GLY A 103 -5.03 -13.74 15.52
C GLY A 103 -4.53 -13.91 16.97
N THR A 104 -3.40 -13.30 17.35
CA THR A 104 -2.86 -13.35 18.72
C THR A 104 -3.68 -12.53 19.70
N SER A 105 -4.38 -11.50 19.23
CA SER A 105 -5.36 -10.77 20.06
C SER A 105 -6.59 -11.63 20.40
N TYR A 106 -6.75 -12.82 19.78
CA TYR A 106 -7.88 -13.73 19.99
C TYR A 106 -7.51 -15.06 20.67
N THR A 107 -6.27 -15.55 20.57
CA THR A 107 -5.86 -16.79 21.28
C THR A 107 -5.81 -16.60 22.81
N ASP A 108 -5.68 -15.37 23.29
CA ASP A 108 -5.78 -15.04 24.71
C ASP A 108 -7.22 -14.87 25.21
N LEU A 109 -8.25 -14.94 24.35
CA LEU A 109 -9.66 -14.81 24.76
C LEU A 109 -10.49 -16.10 24.71
N THR A 110 -9.93 -17.21 24.23
CA THR A 110 -10.49 -18.53 24.55
C THR A 110 -10.13 -18.98 25.97
N CYS A 111 -9.25 -18.27 26.70
CA CYS A 111 -8.97 -18.51 28.12
C CYS A 111 -9.63 -17.49 29.08
N VAL A 112 -10.21 -16.40 28.58
CA VAL A 112 -11.04 -15.47 29.38
C VAL A 112 -12.54 -15.83 29.28
N CYS A 113 -12.84 -17.12 29.15
CA CYS A 113 -14.12 -17.66 29.60
C CYS A 113 -14.12 -17.92 31.12
N ASP A 114 -12.95 -17.93 31.76
CA ASP A 114 -12.85 -17.69 33.19
C ASP A 114 -12.81 -16.18 33.40
N ALA A 115 -13.95 -15.63 33.83
CA ALA A 115 -13.95 -14.31 34.43
C ALA A 115 -12.90 -14.28 35.54
N VAL A 116 -11.77 -13.61 35.33
CA VAL A 116 -10.97 -13.10 36.44
C VAL A 116 -11.84 -12.04 37.09
N SER A 117 -12.62 -12.47 38.08
CA SER A 117 -13.21 -11.60 39.07
C SER A 117 -12.07 -10.99 39.87
N VAL A 118 -11.56 -9.84 39.42
CA VAL A 118 -10.79 -8.95 40.29
C VAL A 118 -11.78 -8.44 41.34
N PRO A 119 -11.60 -8.76 42.64
CA PRO A 119 -12.53 -8.33 43.67
C PRO A 119 -12.27 -6.85 43.97
N ASP A 120 -12.76 -5.97 43.12
CA ASP A 120 -12.63 -4.54 43.36
C ASP A 120 -13.95 -4.04 43.97
N GLY A 121 -13.88 -3.57 45.22
CA GLY A 121 -14.94 -2.79 45.86
C GLY A 121 -15.23 -1.45 45.20
N ALA A 122 -14.86 -1.26 43.93
CA ALA A 122 -15.15 -0.09 43.11
C ALA A 122 -15.42 -0.57 41.68
N GLY A 123 -16.71 -0.71 41.34
CA GLY A 123 -17.27 -0.89 39.99
C GLY A 123 -16.29 -1.29 38.89
N GLY A 124 -16.00 -2.59 38.79
CA GLY A 124 -15.15 -3.15 37.73
C GLY A 124 -15.71 -2.88 36.33
N GLN A 125 -14.94 -2.15 35.52
CA GLN A 125 -15.20 -2.04 34.08
C GLN A 125 -14.72 -3.32 33.39
N THR A 126 -15.66 -4.13 32.91
CA THR A 126 -15.37 -5.21 31.98
C THR A 126 -14.94 -4.60 30.65
N ILE A 127 -13.66 -4.74 30.28
CA ILE A 127 -13.20 -4.41 28.93
C ILE A 127 -13.78 -5.50 28.04
N ALA A 128 -14.84 -5.18 27.31
CA ALA A 128 -15.52 -6.15 26.46
C ALA A 128 -14.51 -6.79 25.49
N ALA A 129 -14.44 -8.12 25.52
CA ALA A 129 -13.79 -8.91 24.50
C ALA A 129 -14.21 -8.38 23.11
N GLY A 130 -13.23 -8.03 22.28
CA GLY A 130 -13.51 -7.68 20.89
C GLY A 130 -14.28 -8.84 20.21
N PRO A 131 -15.20 -8.55 19.27
CA PRO A 131 -16.02 -9.58 18.67
C PRO A 131 -15.15 -10.67 17.99
N PRO A 132 -15.57 -11.95 18.03
CA PRO A 132 -14.80 -13.05 17.47
C PRO A 132 -14.55 -12.86 15.97
N PHE A 133 -13.40 -13.33 15.50
CA PHE A 133 -13.02 -13.37 14.09
C PHE A 133 -14.05 -14.16 13.28
N ASP A 134 -14.88 -13.45 12.53
CA ASP A 134 -16.00 -14.02 11.80
C ASP A 134 -16.06 -13.45 10.37
N TRP A 135 -15.75 -14.31 9.39
CA TRP A 135 -15.85 -14.01 7.95
C TRP A 135 -17.24 -14.29 7.37
N SER A 136 -18.09 -14.99 8.13
CA SER A 136 -19.42 -15.35 7.68
C SER A 136 -20.40 -14.17 7.80
N THR A 137 -20.03 -13.14 8.57
CA THR A 137 -20.82 -11.92 8.73
C THR A 137 -20.04 -10.66 8.38
N ILE A 138 -20.75 -9.67 7.80
CA ILE A 138 -20.17 -8.34 7.54
C ILE A 138 -19.76 -7.65 8.84
N ALA A 139 -20.47 -7.90 9.94
CA ALA A 139 -20.14 -7.34 11.25
C ALA A 139 -18.79 -7.84 11.78
N GLY A 140 -18.51 -9.15 11.65
CA GLY A 140 -17.21 -9.72 12.04
C GLY A 140 -16.05 -9.18 11.19
N VAL A 141 -16.24 -9.10 9.86
CA VAL A 141 -15.26 -8.51 8.95
C VAL A 141 -15.02 -7.03 9.30
N ALA A 142 -16.08 -6.25 9.53
CA ALA A 142 -15.95 -4.84 9.87
C ALA A 142 -15.18 -4.61 11.17
N ALA A 143 -15.44 -5.43 12.20
CA ALA A 143 -14.73 -5.34 13.46
C ALA A 143 -13.24 -5.67 13.32
N MET A 144 -12.90 -6.64 12.48
CA MET A 144 -11.50 -6.97 12.16
C MET A 144 -10.78 -5.77 11.53
N PHE A 145 -11.40 -5.08 10.57
CA PHE A 145 -10.83 -3.88 9.96
C PHE A 145 -10.72 -2.71 10.95
N GLN A 146 -11.65 -2.57 11.90
CA GLN A 146 -11.57 -1.55 12.95
C GLN A 146 -10.40 -1.80 13.92
N SER A 147 -10.03 -3.06 14.13
CA SER A 147 -8.87 -3.45 14.95
C SER A 147 -7.52 -3.35 14.20
N ALA A 148 -7.53 -3.07 12.90
CA ALA A 148 -6.33 -3.06 12.08
C ALA A 148 -5.48 -1.79 12.30
N GLY A 149 -4.18 -1.96 12.53
CA GLY A 149 -3.23 -0.85 12.60
C GLY A 149 -2.96 -0.20 11.23
N LEU A 150 -2.29 0.96 11.25
CA LEU A 150 -2.01 1.76 10.04
C LEU A 150 -1.22 0.97 8.96
N SER A 151 -0.28 0.12 9.39
CA SER A 151 0.51 -0.75 8.52
C SER A 151 -0.32 -1.81 7.81
N GLN A 152 -1.32 -2.35 8.51
CA GLN A 152 -2.25 -3.35 8.01
C GLN A 152 -3.17 -2.74 6.95
N MET A 153 -3.70 -1.53 7.22
CA MET A 153 -4.50 -0.78 6.26
C MET A 153 -3.71 -0.43 5.00
N ALA A 154 -2.44 -0.01 5.16
CA ALA A 154 -1.55 0.22 4.03
C ALA A 154 -1.31 -1.06 3.22
N GLY A 155 -1.08 -2.20 3.88
CA GLY A 155 -0.95 -3.50 3.22
C GLY A 155 -2.16 -3.86 2.37
N ALA A 156 -3.37 -3.63 2.89
CA ALA A 156 -4.62 -3.83 2.14
C ALA A 156 -4.71 -2.91 0.92
N TRP A 157 -4.41 -1.62 1.07
CA TRP A 157 -4.38 -0.66 -0.05
C TRP A 157 -3.42 -1.07 -1.16
N ILE A 158 -2.21 -1.47 -0.76
CA ILE A 158 -1.13 -1.82 -1.68
C ILE A 158 -1.41 -3.13 -2.42
N HIS A 159 -2.17 -4.05 -1.79
CA HIS A 159 -2.69 -5.23 -2.47
C HIS A 159 -3.59 -4.86 -3.65
N TYR A 160 -4.50 -3.89 -3.47
CA TYR A 160 -5.39 -3.45 -4.55
C TYR A 160 -4.57 -2.86 -5.70
N LEU A 161 -3.60 -1.99 -5.41
CA LEU A 161 -2.72 -1.41 -6.44
C LEU A 161 -1.95 -2.48 -7.23
N ALA A 162 -1.42 -3.51 -6.57
CA ALA A 162 -0.73 -4.60 -7.25
C ALA A 162 -1.66 -5.42 -8.14
N PHE A 163 -2.86 -5.74 -7.62
CA PHE A 163 -3.86 -6.49 -8.36
C PHE A 163 -4.34 -5.72 -9.59
N ASP A 164 -4.68 -4.44 -9.44
CA ASP A 164 -5.15 -3.60 -10.53
C ASP A 164 -4.07 -3.42 -11.59
N LEU A 165 -2.80 -3.26 -11.20
CA LEU A 165 -1.67 -3.17 -12.14
C LEU A 165 -1.47 -4.47 -12.91
N PHE A 166 -1.59 -5.61 -12.24
CA PHE A 166 -1.52 -6.92 -12.89
C PHE A 166 -2.65 -7.10 -13.91
N VAL A 167 -3.89 -6.80 -13.52
CA VAL A 167 -5.06 -6.89 -14.40
C VAL A 167 -4.96 -5.90 -15.56
N GLY A 168 -4.58 -4.63 -15.31
CA GLY A 168 -4.38 -3.63 -16.35
C GLY A 168 -3.30 -4.05 -17.35
N TRP A 169 -2.21 -4.63 -16.88
CA TRP A 169 -1.15 -5.16 -17.74
C TRP A 169 -1.59 -6.31 -18.63
N THR A 170 -2.36 -7.25 -18.08
CA THR A 170 -2.91 -8.36 -18.87
C THR A 170 -3.89 -7.87 -19.94
N ILE A 171 -4.79 -6.93 -19.59
CA ILE A 171 -5.70 -6.28 -20.54
C ILE A 171 -4.93 -5.61 -21.67
N ALA A 172 -3.96 -4.75 -21.34
CA ALA A 172 -3.25 -3.96 -22.35
C ALA A 172 -2.41 -4.83 -23.30
N ARG A 173 -1.81 -5.91 -22.79
CA ARG A 173 -1.07 -6.88 -23.63
C ARG A 173 -1.98 -7.72 -24.50
N ASP A 174 -3.09 -8.20 -23.96
CA ASP A 174 -4.06 -8.98 -24.72
C ASP A 174 -4.71 -8.13 -25.82
N ALA A 175 -5.07 -6.88 -25.51
CA ALA A 175 -5.64 -5.95 -26.48
C ALA A 175 -4.67 -5.66 -27.62
N ALA A 176 -3.38 -5.47 -27.31
CA ALA A 176 -2.33 -5.30 -28.30
C ALA A 176 -2.14 -6.54 -29.18
N ALA A 177 -2.26 -7.74 -28.61
CA ALA A 177 -2.14 -9.00 -29.36
C ALA A 177 -3.33 -9.25 -30.29
N VAL A 178 -4.54 -8.86 -29.89
CA VAL A 178 -5.78 -8.99 -30.68
C VAL A 178 -5.96 -7.82 -31.65
N GLY A 179 -5.14 -6.77 -31.56
CA GLY A 179 -5.21 -5.60 -32.44
C GLY A 179 -6.34 -4.63 -32.10
N ILE A 180 -6.83 -4.63 -30.86
CA ILE A 180 -7.84 -3.67 -30.39
C ILE A 180 -7.18 -2.30 -30.20
N SER A 181 -7.79 -1.24 -30.75
CA SER A 181 -7.27 0.12 -30.63
C SER A 181 -7.17 0.57 -29.18
N LYS A 182 -6.04 1.21 -28.85
CA LYS A 182 -5.74 1.76 -27.52
C LYS A 182 -6.82 2.72 -27.01
N PHE A 183 -7.54 3.39 -27.91
CA PHE A 183 -8.60 4.33 -27.55
C PHE A 183 -9.78 3.65 -26.84
N PHE A 184 -10.17 2.45 -27.26
CA PHE A 184 -11.24 1.69 -26.60
C PHE A 184 -10.76 0.98 -25.32
N VAL A 185 -9.45 0.69 -25.25
CA VAL A 185 -8.83 0.03 -24.09
C VAL A 185 -8.60 1.03 -22.96
N ALA A 186 -8.29 2.30 -23.27
CA ALA A 186 -8.05 3.35 -22.29
C ALA A 186 -9.15 3.51 -21.22
N PRO A 187 -10.46 3.59 -21.55
CA PRO A 187 -11.50 3.63 -20.52
C PRO A 187 -11.56 2.33 -19.71
N CYS A 188 -11.33 1.17 -20.32
CA CYS A 188 -11.27 -0.11 -19.58
C CYS A 188 -10.14 -0.09 -18.55
N LEU A 189 -8.95 0.39 -18.92
CA LEU A 189 -7.83 0.56 -18.00
C LEU A 189 -8.17 1.55 -16.88
N LEU A 190 -8.76 2.71 -17.20
CA LEU A 190 -9.17 3.67 -16.17
C LEU A 190 -10.13 3.05 -15.14
N PHE A 191 -11.12 2.28 -15.61
CA PHE A 191 -12.04 1.56 -14.73
C PHE A 191 -11.38 0.40 -13.98
N THR A 192 -10.34 -0.23 -14.52
CA THR A 192 -9.55 -1.21 -13.77
C THR A 192 -8.78 -0.56 -12.64
N PHE A 193 -8.22 0.64 -12.85
CA PHE A 193 -7.51 1.36 -11.80
C PHE A 193 -8.44 1.86 -10.69
N ALA A 194 -9.67 2.26 -11.03
CA ALA A 194 -10.60 2.85 -10.08
C ALA A 194 -11.55 1.83 -9.42
N LEU A 195 -11.98 0.82 -10.16
CA LEU A 195 -13.03 -0.13 -9.79
C LEU A 195 -12.60 -1.59 -10.02
N GLY A 196 -11.29 -1.87 -10.12
CA GLY A 196 -10.69 -3.19 -10.24
C GLY A 196 -11.39 -4.11 -11.26
N PRO A 197 -12.24 -5.05 -10.81
CA PRO A 197 -12.94 -6.00 -11.68
C PRO A 197 -13.83 -5.36 -12.75
N THR A 198 -14.40 -4.16 -12.53
CA THR A 198 -15.30 -3.54 -13.50
C THR A 198 -14.61 -3.25 -14.83
N GLY A 199 -13.37 -2.75 -14.81
CA GLY A 199 -12.61 -2.49 -16.04
C GLY A 199 -12.27 -3.77 -16.81
N ALA A 200 -11.98 -4.87 -16.10
CA ALA A 200 -11.77 -6.18 -16.71
C ALA A 200 -13.04 -6.69 -17.40
N LEU A 201 -14.20 -6.56 -16.77
CA LEU A 201 -15.49 -6.93 -17.37
C LEU A 201 -15.80 -6.09 -18.61
N MET A 202 -15.53 -4.78 -18.58
CA MET A 202 -15.67 -3.91 -19.75
C MET A 202 -14.79 -4.37 -20.91
N TYR A 203 -13.52 -4.72 -20.63
CA TYR A 203 -12.61 -5.22 -21.65
C TYR A 203 -13.07 -6.55 -22.26
N LEU A 204 -13.53 -7.49 -21.43
CA LEU A 204 -14.07 -8.77 -21.90
C LEU A 204 -15.30 -8.57 -22.79
N GLY A 205 -16.20 -7.65 -22.41
CA GLY A 205 -17.35 -7.25 -23.25
C GLY A 205 -16.92 -6.66 -24.59
N LEU A 206 -15.97 -5.72 -24.56
CA LEU A 206 -15.39 -5.10 -25.77
C LEU A 206 -14.76 -6.14 -26.70
N LYS A 207 -13.95 -7.06 -26.15
CA LYS A 207 -13.32 -8.16 -26.89
C LYS A 207 -14.37 -9.10 -27.47
N GLY A 208 -15.44 -9.40 -26.73
CA GLY A 208 -16.55 -10.23 -27.21
C GLY A 208 -17.31 -9.61 -28.39
N VAL A 209 -17.51 -8.28 -28.38
CA VAL A 209 -18.18 -7.56 -29.48
C VAL A 209 -17.26 -7.45 -30.70
N LEU A 210 -16.02 -7.00 -30.52
CA LEU A 210 -15.08 -6.77 -31.63
C LEU A 210 -14.50 -8.07 -32.20
N GLY A 211 -14.25 -9.08 -31.37
CA GLY A 211 -13.74 -10.39 -31.81
C GLY A 211 -14.73 -11.18 -32.66
N ARG A 212 -16.04 -10.95 -32.48
CA ARG A 212 -17.09 -11.52 -33.34
C ARG A 212 -17.11 -10.90 -34.75
N SER A 213 -16.66 -9.64 -34.89
CA SER A 213 -16.66 -8.93 -36.16
C SER A 213 -15.58 -9.42 -37.14
N GLY A 214 -14.46 -9.97 -36.64
CA GLY A 214 -13.39 -10.52 -37.48
C GLY A 214 -13.72 -11.86 -38.15
N VAL A 215 -14.53 -12.70 -37.50
CA VAL A 215 -14.91 -14.02 -38.03
C VAL A 215 -15.91 -13.91 -39.18
N ARG A 216 -16.73 -12.85 -39.22
CA ARG A 216 -17.77 -12.68 -40.24
C ARG A 216 -17.25 -12.05 -41.55
N GLY A 217 -16.02 -11.53 -41.56
CA GLY A 217 -15.39 -10.93 -42.75
C GLY A 217 -14.54 -11.90 -43.59
N GLN A 218 -14.31 -13.14 -43.15
CA GLN A 218 -13.56 -14.17 -43.89
C GLN A 218 -14.47 -15.22 -44.57
N LEU A 219 -15.79 -15.02 -44.53
CA LEU A 219 -16.79 -15.94 -45.10
C LEU A 219 -17.57 -15.33 -46.28
N ILE A 220 -17.04 -14.29 -46.93
CA ILE A 220 -17.63 -13.67 -48.13
C ILE A 220 -16.58 -13.51 -49.21
#